data_AF-A0A7W1QVB7-F1
#
_entry.id   AF-A0A7W1QVB7-F1
#
_cell.length_a   1.000
_cell.length_b   1.000
_cell.length_c   1.000
_cell.angle_alpha   90.00
_cell.angle_beta   90.00
_cell.angle_gamma   90.00
#
_symmetry.space_group_name_H-M   'P 1'
#
loop_
_entity.id
_entity.type
_entity.pdbx_description
1 polymer ?
#
loop_
_entity_poly.entity_id
_entity_poly.type
_entity_poly.pdbx_seq_one_letter_code
_entity_poly.pdbx_strand_id
1 'polypeptide(L)'
;MTDYDRHKEEAERNWPWERWQGRYEWQDATLARSDGGRYRWFLEQLVVARDVERVRLGYVIRVAFDPRGDFALAIAFWPGAPKTVAVRPLSIAFSEEPPMPALLLSETPGEQATIIVPPRTFNAGRVLRSMDPGPERKFRLLRLVQRGGDFERVAFEES
;
A
#
# COMPACT_ATOMS: atom_id res chain seq x y z
N MET A 1 -15.40 -11.64 16.78
CA MET A 1 -15.60 -10.95 15.48
C MET A 1 -15.71 -9.47 15.81
N THR A 2 -14.60 -8.73 15.70
CA THR A 2 -14.53 -7.31 16.09
C THR A 2 -15.27 -6.43 15.11
N ASP A 3 -15.87 -5.36 15.63
CA ASP A 3 -16.77 -4.38 14.98
C ASP A 3 -16.15 -3.68 13.73
N TYR A 4 -14.85 -3.83 13.49
CA TYR A 4 -14.12 -3.18 12.40
C TYR A 4 -14.47 -3.70 10.99
N ASP A 5 -14.91 -4.96 10.86
CA ASP A 5 -15.24 -5.55 9.55
C ASP A 5 -16.72 -5.39 9.16
N ARG A 6 -17.55 -4.83 10.05
CA ARG A 6 -19.02 -4.79 9.90
C ARG A 6 -19.49 -4.07 8.64
N HIS A 7 -18.65 -3.18 8.09
CA HIS A 7 -18.93 -2.40 6.89
C HIS A 7 -17.90 -2.60 5.77
N LYS A 8 -17.02 -3.61 5.87
CA LYS A 8 -15.93 -3.79 4.90
C LYS A 8 -16.47 -3.96 3.46
N GLU A 9 -17.43 -4.86 3.28
CA GLU A 9 -18.01 -5.11 1.95
C GLU A 9 -18.80 -3.91 1.40
N GLU A 10 -19.45 -3.14 2.28
CA GLU A 10 -20.20 -1.94 1.92
C GLU A 10 -19.24 -0.79 1.54
N ALA A 11 -18.15 -0.62 2.28
CA ALA A 11 -17.09 0.31 1.97
C ALA A 11 -16.40 -0.05 0.64
N GLU A 12 -16.05 -1.31 0.43
CA GLU A 12 -15.43 -1.80 -0.82
C GLU A 12 -16.31 -1.56 -2.05
N ARG A 13 -17.63 -1.68 -1.91
CA ARG A 13 -18.61 -1.35 -2.97
C ARG A 13 -18.65 0.14 -3.31
N ASN A 14 -18.39 1.00 -2.32
CA ASN A 14 -18.44 2.46 -2.47
C ASN A 14 -17.06 3.08 -2.77
N TRP A 15 -16.00 2.27 -2.81
CA TRP A 15 -14.68 2.78 -3.14
C TRP A 15 -14.64 3.29 -4.58
N PRO A 16 -14.09 4.48 -4.82
CA PRO A 16 -14.04 5.11 -6.13
C PRO A 16 -12.93 4.48 -6.99
N TRP A 17 -13.09 3.20 -7.34
CA TRP A 17 -12.20 2.46 -8.23
C TRP A 17 -12.27 3.05 -9.65
N GLU A 18 -11.13 3.44 -10.19
CA GLU A 18 -11.03 3.72 -11.62
C GLU A 18 -10.88 2.42 -12.40
N ARG A 19 -11.52 2.36 -13.58
CA ARG A 19 -11.42 1.22 -14.48
C ARG A 19 -10.31 1.47 -15.48
N TRP A 20 -9.40 0.53 -15.57
CA TRP A 20 -8.26 0.57 -16.47
C TRP A 20 -8.25 -0.68 -17.36
N GLN A 21 -7.69 -0.56 -18.55
CA GLN A 21 -7.56 -1.67 -19.49
C GLN A 21 -6.11 -1.75 -20.00
N GLY A 22 -5.63 -2.97 -20.27
CA GLY A 22 -4.28 -3.16 -20.79
C GLY A 22 -3.68 -4.48 -20.34
N ARG A 23 -2.35 -4.55 -20.33
CA ARG A 23 -1.60 -5.72 -19.90
C ARG A 23 -1.46 -5.71 -18.38
N TYR A 24 -1.81 -6.81 -17.72
CA TYR A 24 -1.69 -7.00 -16.27
C TYR A 24 -0.99 -8.33 -15.97
N GLU A 25 0.30 -8.26 -15.66
CA GLU A 25 1.17 -9.42 -15.41
C GLU A 25 1.51 -9.56 -13.91
N TRP A 26 2.34 -10.54 -13.58
CA TRP A 26 2.76 -10.80 -12.20
C TRP A 26 3.56 -9.63 -11.59
N GLN A 27 4.51 -9.08 -12.34
CA GLN A 27 5.46 -8.08 -11.83
C GLN A 27 5.17 -6.67 -12.33
N ASP A 28 4.35 -6.52 -13.37
CA ASP A 28 4.08 -5.22 -13.96
C ASP A 28 2.69 -5.14 -14.59
N ALA A 29 2.27 -3.90 -14.82
CA ALA A 29 1.12 -3.61 -15.67
C ALA A 29 1.45 -2.46 -16.61
N THR A 30 0.88 -2.51 -17.82
CA THR A 30 0.75 -1.34 -18.69
C THR A 30 -0.73 -1.12 -18.95
N LEU A 31 -1.25 -0.04 -18.38
CA LEU A 31 -2.67 0.25 -18.32
C LEU A 31 -2.98 1.56 -19.01
N ALA A 32 -4.11 1.64 -19.67
CA ALA A 32 -4.65 2.84 -20.27
C ALA A 32 -6.11 3.06 -19.85
N ARG A 33 -6.51 4.32 -19.86
CA ARG A 33 -7.91 4.76 -19.77
C ARG A 33 -8.14 5.87 -20.79
N SER A 34 -9.35 5.92 -21.33
CA SER A 34 -9.80 6.93 -22.30
C SER A 34 -10.72 7.99 -21.68
N ASP A 35 -11.01 7.90 -20.38
CA ASP A 35 -11.84 8.87 -19.67
C ASP A 35 -11.00 9.92 -18.92
N GLY A 36 -11.63 11.09 -18.70
CA GLY A 36 -11.11 12.16 -17.87
C GLY A 36 -11.18 11.79 -16.38
N GLY A 37 -10.54 10.69 -16.01
CA GLY A 37 -10.61 10.13 -14.66
C GLY A 37 -10.22 11.13 -13.58
N ARG A 38 -10.60 10.81 -12.35
CA ARG A 38 -10.69 11.78 -11.25
C ARG A 38 -9.36 12.00 -10.55
N TYR A 39 -8.44 11.05 -10.65
CA TYR A 39 -7.16 11.13 -9.96
C TYR A 39 -6.05 11.70 -10.83
N ARG A 40 -5.22 12.53 -10.19
CA ARG A 40 -3.92 12.95 -10.72
C ARG A 40 -2.90 11.88 -10.37
N TRP A 41 -2.18 11.40 -11.37
CA TRP A 41 -1.11 10.42 -11.19
C TRP A 41 0.26 11.06 -11.24
N PHE A 42 1.20 10.48 -10.49
CA PHE A 42 2.61 10.87 -10.46
C PHE A 42 3.51 9.65 -10.33
N LEU A 43 4.80 9.82 -10.64
CA LEU A 43 5.78 8.75 -10.50
C LEU A 43 5.95 8.36 -9.03
N GLU A 44 6.16 7.07 -8.80
CA GLU A 44 6.34 6.48 -7.47
C GLU A 44 5.14 6.66 -6.52
N GLN A 45 3.95 6.90 -7.07
CA GLN A 45 2.70 6.82 -6.34
C GLN A 45 2.37 5.37 -5.99
N LEU A 46 1.95 5.10 -4.74
CA LEU A 46 1.46 3.80 -4.29
C LEU A 46 0.17 3.43 -5.03
N VAL A 47 0.10 2.20 -5.54
CA VAL A 47 -1.06 1.69 -6.26
C VAL A 47 -1.50 0.36 -5.71
N VAL A 48 -2.80 0.24 -5.43
CA VAL A 48 -3.48 -1.03 -5.28
C VAL A 48 -4.16 -1.35 -6.60
N ALA A 49 -3.73 -2.43 -7.25
CA ALA A 49 -4.39 -2.97 -8.43
C ALA A 49 -5.16 -4.22 -8.04
N ARG A 50 -6.38 -4.37 -8.56
CA ARG A 50 -7.20 -5.56 -8.36
C ARG A 50 -7.75 -6.05 -9.68
N ASP A 51 -7.71 -7.36 -9.89
CA ASP A 51 -8.55 -8.03 -10.87
C ASP A 51 -9.60 -8.89 -10.15
N VAL A 52 -10.20 -9.86 -10.85
CA VAL A 52 -11.20 -10.78 -10.29
C VAL A 52 -10.60 -11.84 -9.36
N GLU A 53 -9.30 -12.10 -9.45
CA GLU A 53 -8.60 -13.16 -8.70
C GLU A 53 -7.69 -12.62 -7.59
N ARG A 54 -7.11 -11.43 -7.78
CA ARG A 54 -5.94 -10.97 -7.02
C ARG A 54 -6.01 -9.48 -6.72
N VAL A 55 -5.45 -9.13 -5.57
CA VAL A 55 -5.09 -7.77 -5.20
C VAL A 55 -3.58 -7.70 -5.13
N ARG A 56 -2.98 -6.73 -5.82
CA ARG A 56 -1.54 -6.47 -5.84
C ARG A 56 -1.25 -5.07 -5.35
N LEU A 57 -0.07 -4.91 -4.78
CA LEU A 57 0.46 -3.62 -4.38
C LEU A 57 1.71 -3.31 -5.21
N GLY A 58 1.81 -2.06 -5.66
CA GLY A 58 2.91 -1.61 -6.49
C GLY A 58 3.04 -0.11 -6.49
N TYR A 59 3.81 0.40 -7.44
CA TYR A 59 4.02 1.82 -7.61
C TYR A 59 4.13 2.20 -9.08
N VAL A 60 3.76 3.44 -9.40
CA VAL A 60 3.83 3.98 -10.75
C VAL A 60 5.28 4.16 -11.17
N ILE A 61 5.66 3.57 -12.31
CA ILE A 61 7.00 3.73 -12.91
C ILE A 61 6.97 4.56 -14.19
N ARG A 62 5.80 4.79 -14.78
CA ARG A 62 5.60 5.69 -15.92
C ARG A 62 4.22 6.32 -15.90
N VAL A 63 4.18 7.61 -16.22
CA VAL A 63 2.96 8.35 -16.53
C VAL A 63 3.09 8.91 -17.95
N ALA A 64 2.11 8.66 -18.80
CA ALA A 64 2.05 9.20 -20.15
C ALA A 64 0.64 9.72 -20.46
N PHE A 65 0.60 10.86 -21.14
CA PHE A 65 -0.64 11.51 -21.58
C PHE A 65 -0.58 11.73 -23.09
N ASP A 66 -1.60 11.27 -23.80
CA ASP A 66 -1.82 11.60 -25.21
C ASP A 66 -2.61 12.93 -25.27
N PRO A 67 -2.22 13.89 -26.13
CA PRO A 67 -3.04 15.04 -26.50
C PRO A 67 -4.51 14.76 -26.83
N ARG A 68 -4.87 13.52 -27.22
CA ARG A 68 -6.25 13.07 -27.47
C ARG A 68 -7.05 12.77 -26.19
N GLY A 69 -6.43 12.86 -25.02
CA GLY A 69 -7.06 12.59 -23.72
C GLY A 69 -6.80 11.19 -23.17
N ASP A 70 -6.11 10.33 -23.92
CA ASP A 70 -5.75 8.99 -23.44
C ASP A 70 -4.64 9.08 -22.38
N PHE A 71 -4.83 8.37 -21.29
CA PHE A 71 -3.90 8.34 -20.18
C PHE A 71 -3.34 6.94 -20.01
N ALA A 72 -2.02 6.81 -19.98
CA ALA A 72 -1.34 5.53 -19.83
C ALA A 72 -0.41 5.51 -18.61
N LEU A 73 -0.41 4.39 -17.91
CA LEU A 73 0.42 4.09 -16.75
C LEU A 73 1.24 2.83 -17.01
N ALA A 74 2.47 2.83 -16.51
CA ALA A 74 3.16 1.59 -16.19
C ALA A 74 3.35 1.48 -14.69
N ILE A 75 3.09 0.30 -14.15
CA ILE A 75 3.15 -0.01 -12.71
C ILE A 75 4.12 -1.17 -12.52
N ALA A 76 4.99 -1.08 -11.52
CA ALA A 76 5.74 -2.22 -11.01
C ALA A 76 5.06 -2.74 -9.74
N PHE A 77 4.87 -4.06 -9.63
CA PHE A 77 4.30 -4.72 -8.46
C PHE A 77 5.38 -5.35 -7.61
N TRP A 78 5.18 -5.29 -6.29
CA TRP A 78 5.95 -6.10 -5.37
C TRP A 78 5.33 -7.50 -5.24
N PRO A 79 6.14 -8.54 -5.01
CA PRO A 79 5.60 -9.84 -4.66
C PRO A 79 4.99 -9.81 -3.26
N GLY A 80 4.08 -10.76 -3.00
CA GLY A 80 3.42 -10.92 -1.70
C GLY A 80 1.99 -10.39 -1.69
N ALA A 81 1.13 -11.07 -0.92
CA ALA A 81 -0.26 -10.65 -0.76
C ALA A 81 -0.31 -9.44 0.20
N PRO A 82 -0.96 -8.32 -0.18
CA PRO A 82 -1.11 -7.18 0.71
C PRO A 82 -2.15 -7.48 1.80
N LYS A 83 -1.81 -7.14 3.04
CA LYS A 83 -2.73 -7.17 4.18
C LYS A 83 -2.79 -5.78 4.82
N THR A 84 -4.00 -5.27 5.00
CA THR A 84 -4.23 -4.03 5.75
C THR A 84 -3.99 -4.26 7.24
N VAL A 85 -3.34 -3.30 7.90
CA VAL A 85 -3.19 -3.29 9.35
C VAL A 85 -3.30 -1.85 9.84
N ALA A 86 -4.05 -1.64 10.92
CA ALA A 86 -4.00 -0.38 11.65
C ALA A 86 -2.87 -0.45 12.66
N VAL A 87 -1.98 0.54 12.69
CA VAL A 87 -0.84 0.55 13.62
C VAL A 87 -0.79 1.84 14.40
N ARG A 88 -0.25 1.77 15.62
CA ARG A 88 0.05 2.95 16.44
C ARG A 88 1.54 2.98 16.77
N PRO A 89 2.24 4.10 16.51
CA PRO A 89 3.61 4.26 16.98
C PRO A 89 3.68 4.17 18.51
N LEU A 90 4.62 3.39 19.02
CA LEU A 90 4.94 3.43 20.45
C LEU A 90 5.85 4.63 20.71
N SER A 91 5.38 5.54 21.57
CA SER A 91 6.13 6.70 22.01
C SER A 91 6.49 6.54 23.48
N ILE A 92 7.69 7.00 23.85
CA ILE A 92 8.11 7.16 25.26
C ILE A 92 7.63 8.49 25.85
N ALA A 93 7.10 9.39 25.03
CA ALA A 93 6.55 10.67 25.49
C ALA A 93 5.09 10.50 25.95
N PHE A 94 4.63 11.38 26.85
CA PHE A 94 3.27 11.41 27.41
C PHE A 94 2.15 11.71 26.38
N SER A 95 2.48 11.77 25.09
CA SER A 95 1.53 11.95 23.99
C SER A 95 1.51 10.70 23.13
N GLU A 96 0.38 9.99 23.12
CA GLU A 96 0.15 8.93 22.14
C GLU A 96 0.00 9.53 20.74
N GLU A 97 0.69 8.97 19.76
CA GLU A 97 0.45 9.28 18.36
C GLU A 97 -0.86 8.62 17.90
N PRO A 98 -1.65 9.27 17.01
CA PRO A 98 -2.86 8.65 16.50
C PRO A 98 -2.55 7.37 15.71
N PRO A 99 -3.46 6.38 15.70
CA PRO A 99 -3.36 5.26 14.78
C PRO A 99 -3.25 5.73 13.33
N MET A 100 -2.49 5.00 12.53
CA MET A 100 -2.33 5.24 11.12
C MET A 100 -2.51 3.95 10.32
N PRO A 101 -2.95 4.04 9.06
CA PRO A 101 -3.05 2.88 8.18
C PRO A 101 -1.66 2.42 7.74
N ALA A 102 -1.50 1.11 7.58
CA ALA A 102 -0.35 0.50 6.95
C ALA A 102 -0.75 -0.73 6.14
N LEU A 103 0.12 -1.16 5.23
CA LEU A 103 -0.03 -2.40 4.47
C LEU A 103 1.16 -3.30 4.74
N LEU A 104 0.92 -4.56 5.09
CA LEU A 104 1.95 -5.59 5.17
C LEU A 104 2.02 -6.31 3.83
N LEU A 105 3.23 -6.50 3.32
CA LEU A 105 3.52 -7.47 2.27
C LEU A 105 4.18 -8.68 2.91
N SER A 106 3.55 -9.84 2.72
CA SER A 106 4.08 -11.12 3.18
C SER A 106 5.43 -11.45 2.53
N GLU A 107 6.26 -12.19 3.25
CA GLU A 107 7.48 -12.76 2.70
C GLU A 107 7.19 -13.66 1.50
N THR A 108 8.10 -13.64 0.52
CA THR A 108 8.07 -14.50 -0.67
C THR A 108 9.48 -15.02 -0.98
N PRO A 109 9.64 -16.03 -1.84
CA PRO A 109 10.97 -16.51 -2.21
C PRO A 109 11.84 -15.36 -2.78
N GLY A 110 12.91 -15.02 -2.07
CA GLY A 110 13.84 -13.95 -2.45
C GLY A 110 13.48 -12.56 -1.95
N GLU A 111 12.36 -12.38 -1.24
CA GLU A 111 11.95 -11.07 -0.71
C GLU A 111 11.34 -11.16 0.69
N GLN A 112 11.97 -10.49 1.65
CA GLN A 112 11.52 -10.43 3.04
C GLN A 112 10.20 -9.67 3.18
N ALA A 113 9.45 -9.95 4.25
CA ALA A 113 8.26 -9.19 4.59
C ALA A 113 8.58 -7.70 4.77
N THR A 114 7.69 -6.84 4.30
CA THR A 114 7.82 -5.38 4.44
C THR A 114 6.51 -4.75 4.87
N ILE A 115 6.61 -3.58 5.50
CA ILE A 115 5.46 -2.75 5.84
C ILE A 115 5.51 -1.46 5.02
N ILE A 116 4.38 -1.09 4.45
CA ILE A 116 4.18 0.15 3.72
C ILE A 116 3.44 1.10 4.66
N VAL A 117 4.03 2.27 4.87
CA VAL A 117 3.55 3.29 5.80
C VAL A 117 3.47 4.65 5.12
N PRO A 118 2.72 5.61 5.69
CA PRO A 118 2.69 6.98 5.18
C PRO A 118 4.09 7.62 5.17
N PRO A 119 4.34 8.62 4.32
CA PRO A 119 5.62 9.31 4.25
C PRO A 119 6.03 9.92 5.59
N ARG A 120 7.34 9.92 5.87
CA ARG A 120 7.95 10.44 7.11
C ARG A 120 7.59 9.62 8.35
N THR A 121 7.19 8.37 8.17
CA THR A 121 6.98 7.44 9.27
C THR A 121 8.29 6.78 9.68
N PHE A 122 9.13 6.41 8.71
CA PHE A 122 10.33 5.63 8.99
C PHE A 122 11.32 6.41 9.87
N ASN A 123 11.65 5.80 10.99
CA ASN A 123 12.82 6.11 11.80
C ASN A 123 13.36 4.76 12.31
N ALA A 124 14.67 4.53 12.21
CA ALA A 124 15.28 3.26 12.59
C ALA A 124 15.04 2.98 14.09
N GLY A 125 14.64 1.74 14.40
CA GLY A 125 14.28 1.33 15.76
C GLY A 125 12.89 1.78 16.23
N ARG A 126 12.17 2.61 15.46
CA ARG A 126 10.77 2.97 15.76
C ARG A 126 9.92 1.70 15.79
N VAL A 127 9.04 1.58 16.79
CA VAL A 127 8.16 0.42 16.95
C VAL A 127 6.73 0.83 16.66
N LEU A 128 6.07 0.08 15.77
CA LEU A 128 4.66 0.22 15.46
C LEU A 128 3.90 -0.96 16.08
N ARG A 129 2.91 -0.69 16.94
CA ARG A 129 2.04 -1.71 17.52
C ARG A 129 0.80 -1.91 16.64
N SER A 130 0.48 -3.16 16.32
CA SER A 130 -0.78 -3.52 15.66
C SER A 130 -1.98 -3.19 16.53
N MET A 131 -3.02 -2.62 15.93
CA MET A 131 -4.32 -2.36 16.55
C MET A 131 -5.36 -3.45 16.21
N ASP A 132 -5.01 -4.39 15.31
CA ASP A 132 -5.86 -5.52 14.95
C ASP A 132 -6.15 -6.43 16.16
N PRO A 133 -7.32 -7.08 16.21
CA PRO A 133 -7.63 -8.07 17.25
C PRO A 133 -6.66 -9.27 17.22
N GLY A 134 -6.39 -9.83 18.40
CA GLY A 134 -5.59 -11.05 18.55
C GLY A 134 -4.34 -10.82 19.40
N PRO A 135 -3.31 -11.68 19.24
CA PRO A 135 -2.02 -11.50 19.90
C PRO A 135 -1.44 -10.11 19.59
N GLU A 136 -0.82 -9.48 20.59
CA GLU A 136 -0.10 -8.24 20.37
C GLU A 136 1.02 -8.49 19.36
N ARG A 137 1.04 -7.69 18.28
CA ARG A 137 2.10 -7.71 17.27
C ARG A 137 2.79 -6.37 17.25
N LYS A 138 4.12 -6.36 17.27
CA LYS A 138 4.94 -5.16 17.16
C LYS A 138 5.88 -5.27 15.98
N PHE A 139 6.01 -4.20 15.22
CA PHE A 139 6.89 -4.08 14.07
C PHE A 139 7.97 -3.06 14.38
N ARG A 140 9.19 -3.53 14.64
CA ARG A 140 10.37 -2.66 14.81
C ARG A 140 10.93 -2.34 13.43
N LEU A 141 10.93 -1.07 13.05
CA LEU A 141 11.41 -0.62 11.75
C LEU A 141 12.94 -0.67 11.68
N LEU A 142 13.49 -1.38 10.69
CA LEU A 142 14.92 -1.63 10.57
C LEU A 142 15.58 -0.68 9.57
N ARG A 143 15.08 -0.67 8.33
CA ARG A 143 15.62 0.15 7.23
C ARG A 143 14.54 0.51 6.22
N LEU A 144 14.71 1.68 5.61
CA LEU A 144 13.95 2.09 4.43
C LEU A 144 14.36 1.20 3.24
N VAL A 145 13.39 0.52 2.64
CA VAL A 145 13.58 -0.29 1.42
C VAL A 145 13.34 0.56 0.18
N GLN A 146 12.28 1.37 0.21
CA GLN A 146 11.93 2.30 -0.85
C GLN A 146 11.15 3.47 -0.28
N ARG A 147 11.39 4.67 -0.80
CA ARG A 147 10.54 5.84 -0.58
C ARG A 147 9.89 6.18 -1.92
N GLY A 148 8.56 6.21 -1.95
CA GLY A 148 7.81 6.72 -3.09
C GLY A 148 7.30 8.13 -2.83
N GLY A 149 6.47 8.62 -3.74
CA GLY A 149 5.90 9.97 -3.66
C GLY A 149 4.88 10.12 -2.53
N ASP A 150 4.22 9.03 -2.12
CA ASP A 150 3.19 9.02 -1.07
C ASP A 150 3.27 7.81 -0.11
N PHE A 151 4.39 7.10 -0.08
CA PHE A 151 4.62 5.99 0.85
C PHE A 151 6.10 5.78 1.21
N GLU A 152 6.34 5.03 2.28
CA GLU A 152 7.63 4.41 2.59
C GLU A 152 7.44 2.90 2.75
N ARG A 153 8.20 2.09 2.00
CA ARG A 153 8.30 0.64 2.17
C ARG A 153 9.49 0.33 3.07
N VAL A 154 9.25 -0.39 4.15
CA VAL A 154 10.19 -0.52 5.26
C VAL A 154 10.34 -1.99 5.64
N ALA A 155 11.58 -2.42 5.85
CA ALA A 155 11.88 -3.73 6.42
C ALA A 155 11.71 -3.65 7.94
N PHE A 156 11.17 -4.70 8.55
CA PHE A 156 10.89 -4.73 9.98
C PHE A 156 11.28 -6.07 10.61
N GLU A 157 11.38 -6.06 11.94
CA GLU A 157 11.38 -7.26 12.77
C GLU A 157 10.05 -7.34 13.53
N GLU A 158 9.44 -8.53 13.56
CA GLU A 158 8.16 -8.76 14.25
C GLU A 158 8.38 -9.43 15.60
N SER A 159 7.64 -8.99 16.62
CA SER A 159 7.63 -9.59 17.97
C SER A 159 6.25 -9.56 18.59
#